data_AF-A0A354Q6I8-F1
#
_entry.id   AF-A0A354Q6I8-F1
#
_cell.length_a   1.000
_cell.length_b   1.000
_cell.length_c   1.000
_cell.angle_alpha   90.00
_cell.angle_beta   90.00
_cell.angle_gamma   90.00
#
_symmetry.space_group_name_H-M   'P 1'
#
loop_
_entity.id
_entity.type
_entity.pdbx_description
1 polymer ?
#
loop_
_entity_poly.entity_id
_entity_poly.type
_entity_poly.pdbx_seq_one_letter_code
_entity_poly.pdbx_strand_id
1 'polypeptide(L)'
;MPSFLIAKEIKNQFLRKLLPLLFTSLLFVNLVSPQFLQARQSVGLLSVDVKYPSKGLNWLGLFVQEELSMQLQLADRFSVITPDIMRRWNQRLRDSGQLTSSNISLQNSEISQIKPNRLIQISLQKVLNQLSVTLSISIFGKSKSTLKIQNTHTWNSPDKLIVSLLQSLGEGDKFFSNLTHFPKTYDWDGLKHFYQWRLKQVPVPNTSAWEAHKDELEALLISYPSLASSIQFYRAVMLIIESRVLEPALVPALNSAETEILAAMKQHPDNSEHHTLLSLVHYLRREPLFAKQQANIANQLNPRDGMSLILYGLTIGQTPQAGDAFVRRGLKLYPFVTEPSTDGWQPYHVLIKDL
;
A
#
# COMPACT_ATOMS: atom_id res chain seq x y z
N MET A 1 -36.89 -35.68 -5.41
CA MET A 1 -35.88 -34.65 -5.08
C MET A 1 -34.70 -35.21 -4.26
N PRO A 2 -33.77 -35.97 -4.87
CA PRO A 2 -32.41 -36.10 -4.31
C PRO A 2 -31.27 -35.76 -5.30
N SER A 3 -31.55 -35.78 -6.60
CA SER A 3 -30.55 -35.63 -7.67
C SER A 3 -30.01 -34.19 -7.84
N PHE A 4 -30.79 -33.18 -7.45
CA PHE A 4 -30.39 -31.77 -7.58
C PHE A 4 -29.37 -31.32 -6.52
N LEU A 5 -29.43 -31.91 -5.31
CA LEU A 5 -28.47 -31.62 -4.23
C LEU A 5 -27.10 -32.25 -4.53
N ILE A 6 -27.09 -33.49 -5.01
CA ILE A 6 -25.86 -34.21 -5.39
C ILE A 6 -25.12 -33.50 -6.54
N ALA A 7 -25.86 -32.99 -7.55
CA ALA A 7 -25.27 -32.23 -8.65
C ALA A 7 -24.64 -30.89 -8.21
N LYS A 8 -25.20 -30.23 -7.20
CA LYS A 8 -24.69 -28.95 -6.65
C LYS A 8 -23.41 -29.16 -5.82
N GLU A 9 -23.34 -30.27 -5.09
CA GLU A 9 -22.19 -30.65 -4.26
C GLU A 9 -20.99 -31.08 -5.10
N ILE A 10 -21.23 -31.87 -6.16
CA ILE A 10 -20.21 -32.27 -7.14
C ILE A 10 -19.69 -31.06 -7.93
N LYS A 11 -20.56 -30.12 -8.33
CA LYS A 11 -20.17 -28.87 -9.01
C LYS A 11 -19.28 -27.99 -8.12
N ASN A 12 -19.58 -27.90 -6.81
CA ASN A 12 -18.77 -27.13 -5.86
C ASN A 12 -17.43 -27.80 -5.52
N GLN A 13 -17.36 -29.14 -5.45
CA GLN A 13 -16.09 -29.85 -5.31
C GLN A 13 -15.23 -29.74 -6.59
N PHE A 14 -15.85 -29.79 -7.76
CA PHE A 14 -15.14 -29.63 -9.04
C PHE A 14 -14.57 -28.21 -9.19
N LEU A 15 -15.34 -27.15 -8.85
CA LEU A 15 -14.86 -25.77 -8.80
C LEU A 15 -13.75 -25.54 -7.77
N ARG A 16 -13.83 -26.18 -6.59
CA ARG A 16 -12.77 -26.12 -5.56
C ARG A 16 -11.47 -26.81 -5.98
N LYS A 17 -11.53 -27.82 -6.85
CA LYS A 17 -10.34 -28.47 -7.44
C LYS A 17 -9.84 -27.75 -8.69
N LEU A 18 -10.72 -27.06 -9.44
CA LEU A 18 -10.34 -26.27 -10.61
C LEU A 18 -9.64 -24.96 -10.25
N LEU A 19 -9.97 -24.32 -9.12
CA LEU A 19 -9.29 -23.10 -8.67
C LEU A 19 -7.77 -23.27 -8.42
N PRO A 20 -7.30 -24.30 -7.70
CA PRO A 20 -5.86 -24.53 -7.53
C PRO A 20 -5.19 -25.06 -8.80
N LEU A 21 -5.92 -25.76 -9.69
CA LEU A 21 -5.42 -26.16 -11.01
C LEU A 21 -5.29 -24.98 -11.99
N LEU A 22 -6.20 -24.02 -11.95
CA LEU A 22 -6.09 -22.74 -12.67
C LEU A 22 -4.96 -21.89 -12.09
N PHE A 23 -4.81 -21.83 -10.76
CA PHE A 23 -3.68 -21.16 -10.11
C PHE A 23 -2.34 -21.77 -10.50
N THR A 24 -2.22 -23.09 -10.52
CA THR A 24 -0.99 -23.78 -10.93
C THR A 24 -0.71 -23.67 -12.44
N SER A 25 -1.74 -23.66 -13.30
CA SER A 25 -1.52 -23.44 -14.74
C SER A 25 -1.15 -21.98 -15.07
N LEU A 26 -1.71 -20.98 -14.38
CA LEU A 26 -1.28 -19.57 -14.46
C LEU A 26 0.13 -19.36 -13.87
N LEU A 27 0.54 -20.18 -12.89
CA LEU A 27 1.89 -20.15 -12.30
C LEU A 27 2.99 -20.59 -13.27
N PHE A 28 2.72 -21.47 -14.25
CA PHE A 28 3.74 -21.95 -15.21
C PHE A 28 3.74 -21.20 -16.55
N VAL A 29 2.61 -20.70 -17.04
CA VAL A 29 2.57 -19.92 -18.29
C VAL A 29 3.32 -18.58 -18.13
N ASN A 30 3.32 -18.00 -16.93
CA ASN A 30 3.99 -16.73 -16.64
C ASN A 30 5.52 -16.81 -16.49
N LEU A 31 6.12 -18.01 -16.51
CA LEU A 31 7.57 -18.17 -16.58
C LEU A 31 8.12 -18.02 -18.00
N VAL A 32 7.28 -18.12 -19.03
CA VAL A 32 7.71 -18.27 -20.43
C VAL A 32 7.58 -16.97 -21.24
N SER A 33 6.87 -15.95 -20.75
CA SER A 33 6.62 -14.70 -21.50
C SER A 33 6.87 -13.44 -20.65
N PRO A 34 8.10 -12.89 -20.60
CA PRO A 34 8.39 -11.62 -19.91
C PRO A 34 7.92 -10.38 -20.70
N GLN A 35 7.04 -10.54 -21.69
CA GLN A 35 6.61 -9.48 -22.59
C GLN A 35 5.10 -9.27 -22.43
N PHE A 36 4.69 -8.00 -22.37
CA PHE A 36 3.34 -7.49 -22.05
C PHE A 36 3.04 -7.16 -20.58
N LEU A 37 4.01 -6.67 -19.82
CA LEU A 37 3.69 -5.61 -18.86
C LEU A 37 3.48 -4.33 -19.69
N GLN A 38 2.23 -4.06 -20.11
CA GLN A 38 1.86 -2.69 -20.47
C GLN A 38 2.36 -1.80 -19.34
N ALA A 39 3.21 -0.80 -19.65
CA ALA A 39 3.77 0.08 -18.64
C ALA A 39 2.61 0.81 -17.94
N ARG A 40 2.12 0.24 -16.84
CA ARG A 40 1.02 0.80 -16.06
C ARG A 40 1.39 2.22 -15.71
N GLN A 41 0.40 3.11 -15.81
CA GLN A 41 0.65 4.51 -15.60
C GLN A 41 0.93 4.75 -14.12
N SER A 42 2.06 5.35 -13.80
CA SER A 42 2.52 5.53 -12.42
C SER A 42 1.83 6.72 -11.77
N VAL A 43 1.28 6.51 -10.57
CA VAL A 43 0.55 7.53 -9.81
C VAL A 43 1.05 7.56 -8.38
N GLY A 44 1.19 8.74 -7.80
CA GLY A 44 1.46 8.91 -6.38
C GLY A 44 0.50 9.91 -5.74
N LEU A 45 0.07 9.64 -4.51
CA LEU A 45 -0.66 10.58 -3.67
C LEU A 45 0.26 11.09 -2.57
N LEU A 46 0.62 12.37 -2.61
CA LEU A 46 1.34 13.02 -1.51
C LEU A 46 0.47 13.09 -0.25
N SER A 47 1.09 13.30 0.91
CA SER A 47 0.36 13.43 2.17
C SER A 47 -0.71 14.50 2.07
N VAL A 48 -1.90 14.16 2.54
CA VAL A 48 -3.06 15.04 2.49
C VAL A 48 -2.88 16.19 3.49
N ASP A 49 -3.02 17.42 3.01
CA ASP A 49 -2.88 18.63 3.81
C ASP A 49 -4.23 18.99 4.47
N VAL A 50 -4.34 18.76 5.78
CA VAL A 50 -5.55 19.05 6.54
C VAL A 50 -5.48 20.49 7.07
N LYS A 51 -6.26 21.39 6.44
CA LYS A 51 -6.25 22.82 6.71
C LYS A 51 -7.11 23.19 7.91
N TYR A 52 -6.78 24.33 8.54
CA TYR A 52 -7.62 24.94 9.57
C TYR A 52 -9.05 25.20 9.05
N PRO A 53 -10.13 25.00 9.85
CA PRO A 53 -10.16 24.66 11.28
C PRO A 53 -9.97 23.17 11.62
N SER A 54 -9.65 22.32 10.64
CA SER A 54 -9.62 20.87 10.79
C SER A 54 -8.31 20.29 11.35
N LYS A 55 -7.45 21.08 12.01
CA LYS A 55 -6.10 20.66 12.47
C LYS A 55 -6.06 19.46 13.45
N GLY A 56 -7.20 18.91 13.87
CA GLY A 56 -7.33 17.65 14.62
C GLY A 56 -7.75 16.42 13.78
N LEU A 57 -7.91 16.55 12.47
CA LEU A 57 -8.33 15.49 11.54
C LEU A 57 -7.16 14.90 10.75
N ASN A 58 -5.94 14.89 11.29
CA ASN A 58 -4.78 14.29 10.61
C ASN A 58 -5.00 12.80 10.30
N TRP A 59 -5.79 12.10 11.13
CA TRP A 59 -6.20 10.72 10.91
C TRP A 59 -6.99 10.56 9.60
N LEU A 60 -7.83 11.54 9.25
CA LEU A 60 -8.57 11.56 7.99
C LEU A 60 -7.63 11.75 6.80
N GLY A 61 -6.64 12.64 6.94
CA GLY A 61 -5.64 12.83 5.89
C GLY A 61 -4.91 11.53 5.57
N LEU A 62 -4.53 10.77 6.60
CA LEU A 62 -3.90 9.46 6.47
C LEU A 62 -4.85 8.44 5.82
N PHE A 63 -6.11 8.36 6.28
CA PHE A 63 -7.14 7.52 5.67
C PHE A 63 -7.34 7.81 4.17
N VAL A 64 -7.57 9.07 3.80
CA VAL A 64 -7.82 9.47 2.41
C VAL A 64 -6.62 9.13 1.52
N GLN A 65 -5.39 9.32 2.02
CA GLN A 65 -4.19 8.96 1.27
C GLN A 65 -4.12 7.46 1.00
N GLU A 66 -4.26 6.63 2.04
CA GLU A 66 -4.11 5.18 1.94
C GLU A 66 -5.27 4.57 1.14
N GLU A 67 -6.51 4.99 1.40
CA GLU A 67 -7.69 4.46 0.73
C GLU A 67 -7.73 4.81 -0.76
N LEU A 68 -7.48 6.07 -1.15
CA LEU A 68 -7.42 6.42 -2.57
C LEU A 68 -6.28 5.71 -3.29
N SER A 69 -5.13 5.52 -2.65
CA SER A 69 -4.01 4.77 -3.22
C SER A 69 -4.39 3.32 -3.49
N MET A 70 -5.05 2.66 -2.52
CA MET A 70 -5.56 1.30 -2.70
C MET A 70 -6.61 1.23 -3.82
N GLN A 71 -7.59 2.13 -3.87
CA GLN A 71 -8.63 2.14 -4.91
C GLN A 71 -8.02 2.31 -6.31
N LEU A 72 -6.99 3.14 -6.46
CA LEU A 72 -6.25 3.29 -7.72
C LEU A 72 -5.47 2.02 -8.08
N GLN A 73 -4.85 1.35 -7.10
CA GLN A 73 -4.14 0.10 -7.35
C GLN A 73 -5.09 -1.00 -7.84
N LEU A 74 -6.29 -1.10 -7.24
CA LEU A 74 -7.32 -2.07 -7.62
C LEU A 74 -7.93 -1.81 -9.01
N ALA A 75 -7.73 -0.64 -9.61
CA ALA A 75 -8.18 -0.34 -10.97
C ALA A 75 -7.32 -1.00 -12.07
N ASP A 76 -6.25 -1.72 -11.71
CA ASP A 76 -5.37 -2.56 -12.55
C ASP A 76 -4.67 -1.87 -13.74
N ARG A 77 -4.92 -0.57 -13.95
CA ARG A 77 -4.27 0.27 -14.98
C ARG A 77 -3.15 1.16 -14.44
N PHE A 78 -3.07 1.27 -13.11
CA PHE A 78 -2.10 2.13 -12.44
C PHE A 78 -1.01 1.31 -11.75
N SER A 79 0.15 1.94 -11.67
CA SER A 79 1.26 1.56 -10.80
C SER A 79 1.26 2.61 -9.69
N VAL A 80 0.82 2.23 -8.49
CA VAL A 80 0.64 3.18 -7.40
C VAL A 80 1.89 3.19 -6.54
N ILE A 81 2.48 4.37 -6.36
CA ILE A 81 3.59 4.56 -5.43
C ILE A 81 3.00 4.56 -4.02
N THR A 82 3.49 3.66 -3.15
CA THR A 82 2.84 3.39 -1.87
C THR A 82 2.73 4.64 -1.00
N PRO A 83 1.68 4.74 -0.16
CA PRO A 83 1.48 5.89 0.72
C PRO A 83 2.70 6.22 1.59
N ASP A 84 3.42 5.21 2.07
CA ASP A 84 4.64 5.37 2.86
C ASP A 84 5.74 6.12 2.12
N ILE A 85 6.06 5.69 0.90
CA ILE A 85 7.04 6.35 0.03
C ILE A 85 6.65 7.80 -0.23
N MET A 86 5.35 8.02 -0.50
CA MET A 86 4.83 9.35 -0.75
C MET A 86 4.87 10.26 0.48
N ARG A 87 4.69 9.72 1.70
CA ARG A 87 4.86 10.49 2.94
C ARG A 87 6.30 10.95 3.13
N ARG A 88 7.27 10.08 2.85
CA ARG A 88 8.70 10.41 2.93
C ARG A 88 9.12 11.43 1.89
N TRP A 89 8.65 11.27 0.65
CA TRP A 89 8.82 12.31 -0.36
C TRP A 89 8.18 13.63 0.03
N ASN A 90 6.95 13.60 0.57
CA ASN A 90 6.28 14.79 1.05
C ASN A 90 7.11 15.50 2.13
N GLN A 91 7.69 14.78 3.10
CA GLN A 91 8.58 15.36 4.11
C GLN A 91 9.81 16.01 3.47
N ARG A 92 10.53 15.28 2.61
CA ARG A 92 11.72 15.79 1.91
C ARG A 92 11.44 17.05 1.08
N LEU A 93 10.29 17.09 0.39
CA LEU A 93 9.86 18.25 -0.38
C LEU A 93 9.43 19.44 0.49
N ARG A 94 8.97 19.20 1.74
CA ARG A 94 8.67 20.28 2.71
C ARG A 94 9.96 20.88 3.22
N ASP A 95 10.90 20.03 3.60
CA ASP A 95 12.21 20.44 4.13
C ASP A 95 13.01 21.23 3.08
N SER A 96 12.85 20.90 1.80
CA SER A 96 13.46 21.64 0.69
C SER A 96 12.67 22.87 0.22
N GLY A 97 11.53 23.22 0.83
CA GLY A 97 10.68 24.36 0.43
C GLY A 97 10.00 24.23 -0.94
N GLN A 98 9.94 23.01 -1.50
CA GLN A 98 9.42 22.78 -2.86
C GLN A 98 7.90 22.64 -2.90
N LEU A 99 7.26 22.35 -1.76
CA LEU A 99 5.80 22.28 -1.64
C LEU A 99 5.11 23.65 -1.49
N THR A 100 5.86 24.69 -1.11
CA THR A 100 5.36 26.07 -0.95
C THR A 100 5.60 26.95 -2.18
N SER A 101 6.49 26.53 -3.08
CA SER A 101 6.74 27.15 -4.37
C SER A 101 5.75 26.62 -5.43
N SER A 102 5.42 27.43 -6.44
CA SER A 102 4.48 27.09 -7.52
C SER A 102 4.66 25.65 -8.05
N ASN A 103 3.57 24.93 -8.35
CA ASN A 103 3.55 23.50 -8.74
C ASN A 103 4.54 23.07 -9.86
N ILE A 104 5.08 24.01 -10.65
CA ILE A 104 6.18 23.78 -11.60
C ILE A 104 7.46 23.29 -10.89
N SER A 105 7.66 23.64 -9.61
CA SER A 105 8.80 23.20 -8.78
C SER A 105 8.83 21.67 -8.60
N LEU A 106 7.67 21.02 -8.43
CA LEU A 106 7.55 19.57 -8.22
C LEU A 106 7.98 18.75 -9.44
N GLN A 107 7.76 19.27 -10.65
CA GLN A 107 8.12 18.57 -11.88
C GLN A 107 9.63 18.58 -12.15
N ASN A 108 10.38 19.43 -11.44
CA ASN A 108 11.82 19.59 -11.55
C ASN A 108 12.54 19.17 -10.25
N SER A 109 11.81 18.67 -9.24
CA SER A 109 12.41 18.20 -8.00
C SER A 109 12.92 16.76 -8.11
N GLU A 110 13.58 16.30 -7.04
CA GLU A 110 14.12 14.93 -6.93
C GLU A 110 13.03 13.85 -7.10
N ILE A 111 11.76 14.14 -6.76
CA ILE A 111 10.65 13.19 -6.97
C ILE A 111 10.38 12.93 -8.47
N SER A 112 10.93 13.73 -9.39
CA SER A 112 10.85 13.42 -10.83
C SER A 112 11.67 12.17 -11.21
N GLN A 113 12.63 11.75 -10.38
CA GLN A 113 13.46 10.56 -10.61
C GLN A 113 12.65 9.27 -10.59
N ILE A 114 11.59 9.22 -9.77
CA ILE A 114 10.63 8.10 -9.77
C ILE A 114 9.66 8.17 -10.95
N LYS A 115 9.83 9.11 -11.90
CA LYS A 115 9.08 9.25 -13.17
C LYS A 115 7.59 8.90 -13.04
N PRO A 116 6.84 9.58 -12.15
CA PRO A 116 5.40 9.37 -12.08
C PRO A 116 4.75 9.87 -13.37
N ASN A 117 3.58 9.38 -13.72
CA ASN A 117 2.73 9.97 -14.76
C ASN A 117 1.85 11.07 -14.15
N ARG A 118 1.38 10.87 -12.92
CA ARG A 118 0.62 11.82 -12.12
C ARG A 118 1.09 11.85 -10.67
N LEU A 119 1.16 13.03 -10.09
CA LEU A 119 1.20 13.22 -8.64
C LEU A 119 -0.01 14.02 -8.19
N ILE A 120 -0.70 13.53 -7.17
CA ILE A 120 -1.89 14.16 -6.62
C ILE A 120 -1.54 14.75 -5.26
N GLN A 121 -1.91 16.00 -5.07
CA GLN A 121 -1.93 16.69 -3.78
C GLN A 121 -3.36 17.01 -3.42
N ILE A 122 -3.73 16.74 -2.18
CA ILE A 122 -5.07 16.96 -1.67
C ILE A 122 -4.96 17.89 -0.47
N SER A 123 -5.75 18.96 -0.45
CA SER A 123 -6.01 19.72 0.76
C SER A 123 -7.46 19.51 1.20
N LEU A 124 -7.66 19.26 2.49
CA LEU A 124 -8.97 19.06 3.08
C LEU A 124 -9.27 20.17 4.07
N GLN A 125 -10.50 20.71 4.03
CA GLN A 125 -11.02 21.65 5.01
C GLN A 125 -12.46 21.27 5.35
N LYS A 126 -12.69 20.77 6.55
CA LYS A 126 -14.03 20.42 7.05
C LYS A 126 -14.71 21.67 7.62
N VAL A 127 -15.91 21.94 7.13
CA VAL A 127 -16.82 22.97 7.65
C VAL A 127 -18.17 22.31 7.86
N LEU A 128 -18.61 22.21 9.12
CA LEU A 128 -19.82 21.45 9.50
C LEU A 128 -19.77 20.00 8.97
N ASN A 129 -20.76 19.59 8.17
CA ASN A 129 -20.87 18.27 7.54
C ASN A 129 -20.38 18.25 6.08
N GLN A 130 -19.68 19.31 5.66
CA GLN A 130 -19.09 19.40 4.34
C GLN A 130 -17.57 19.37 4.43
N LEU A 131 -16.95 18.74 3.44
CA LEU A 131 -15.52 18.69 3.26
C LEU A 131 -15.19 19.46 1.98
N SER A 132 -14.58 20.63 2.11
CA SER A 132 -13.98 21.34 0.99
C SER A 132 -12.66 20.67 0.64
N VAL A 133 -12.51 20.30 -0.62
CA VAL A 133 -11.38 19.53 -1.13
C VAL A 133 -10.76 20.30 -2.28
N THR A 134 -9.47 20.60 -2.16
CA THR A 134 -8.66 21.11 -3.27
C THR A 134 -7.75 20.00 -3.75
N LEU A 135 -7.93 19.58 -5.00
CA LEU A 135 -7.05 18.64 -5.68
C LEU A 135 -6.08 19.43 -6.56
N SER A 136 -4.78 19.15 -6.46
CA SER A 136 -3.77 19.60 -7.41
C SER A 136 -3.11 18.39 -8.05
N ILE A 137 -3.26 18.24 -9.36
CA ILE A 137 -2.77 17.10 -10.12
C ILE A 137 -1.61 17.57 -11.00
N SER A 138 -0.40 17.18 -10.64
CA SER A 138 0.81 17.46 -11.41
C SER A 138 1.00 16.38 -12.48
N ILE A 139 1.03 16.83 -13.73
CA ILE A 139 1.20 16.00 -14.92
C ILE A 139 2.68 15.98 -15.29
N PHE A 140 3.26 14.78 -15.37
CA PHE A 140 4.65 14.57 -15.73
C PHE A 140 4.75 14.04 -17.18
N GLY A 141 5.86 14.34 -17.86
CA GLY A 141 6.12 13.92 -19.24
C GLY A 141 6.28 15.09 -20.20
N LYS A 142 5.88 14.90 -21.46
CA LYS A 142 6.08 15.90 -22.54
C LYS A 142 5.24 17.18 -22.36
N SER A 143 4.04 17.05 -21.81
CA SER A 143 3.12 18.17 -21.54
C SER A 143 3.01 18.41 -20.04
N LYS A 144 4.11 18.88 -19.44
CA LYS A 144 4.19 19.27 -18.03
C LYS A 144 3.13 20.34 -17.72
N SER A 145 2.20 20.05 -16.82
CA SER A 145 1.17 21.00 -16.38
C SER A 145 0.64 20.63 -15.00
N THR A 146 -0.16 21.52 -14.42
CA THR A 146 -0.88 21.24 -13.18
C THR A 146 -2.35 21.60 -13.33
N LEU A 147 -3.22 20.69 -12.94
CA LEU A 147 -4.65 20.90 -12.87
C LEU A 147 -5.03 21.16 -11.42
N LYS A 148 -5.91 22.14 -11.17
CA LYS A 148 -6.42 22.45 -9.84
C LYS A 148 -7.94 22.37 -9.87
N ILE A 149 -8.50 21.54 -9.00
CA ILE A 149 -9.95 21.31 -8.87
C ILE A 149 -10.35 21.63 -7.43
N GLN A 150 -11.48 22.29 -7.24
CA GLN A 150 -12.02 22.63 -5.93
C GLN A 150 -13.47 22.20 -5.85
N ASN A 151 -13.74 21.18 -5.03
CA ASN A 151 -15.05 20.57 -4.89
C ASN A 151 -15.45 20.49 -3.42
N THR A 152 -16.76 20.40 -3.18
CA THR A 152 -17.32 20.20 -1.84
C THR A 152 -17.97 18.83 -1.79
N HIS A 153 -17.64 18.07 -0.76
CA HIS A 153 -18.11 16.69 -0.58
C HIS A 153 -18.92 16.55 0.70
N THR A 154 -19.92 15.69 0.67
CA THR A 154 -20.69 15.34 1.87
C THR A 154 -19.89 14.37 2.75
N TRP A 155 -19.78 14.69 4.04
CA TRP A 155 -19.13 13.88 5.06
C TRP A 155 -20.11 12.85 5.66
N ASN A 156 -20.78 12.03 4.84
CA ASN A 156 -21.84 11.14 5.34
C ASN A 156 -21.30 9.80 5.84
N SER A 157 -20.65 9.04 4.95
CA SER A 157 -19.98 7.79 5.29
C SER A 157 -18.63 7.72 4.58
N PRO A 158 -17.69 6.88 5.06
CA PRO A 158 -16.38 6.73 4.43
C PRO A 158 -16.47 6.37 2.95
N ASP A 159 -17.21 5.30 2.61
CA ASP A 159 -17.38 4.85 1.22
C ASP A 159 -17.99 5.95 0.34
N LYS A 160 -18.97 6.72 0.83
CA LYS A 160 -19.58 7.80 0.04
C LYS A 160 -18.60 8.94 -0.22
N LEU A 161 -17.75 9.26 0.77
CA LEU A 161 -16.69 10.24 0.58
C LEU A 161 -15.70 9.77 -0.49
N ILE A 162 -15.24 8.51 -0.41
CA ILE A 162 -14.27 7.96 -1.36
C ILE A 162 -14.85 7.91 -2.78
N VAL A 163 -16.09 7.44 -2.97
CA VAL A 163 -16.77 7.50 -4.27
C VAL A 163 -16.78 8.91 -4.84
N SER A 164 -17.14 9.90 -4.03
CA SER A 164 -17.22 11.30 -4.45
C SER A 164 -15.84 11.89 -4.80
N LEU A 165 -14.78 11.51 -4.07
CA LEU A 165 -13.40 11.89 -4.37
C LEU A 165 -12.90 11.26 -5.67
N LEU A 166 -13.16 9.97 -5.90
CA LEU A 166 -12.81 9.26 -7.13
C LEU A 166 -13.51 9.87 -8.35
N GLN A 167 -14.80 10.23 -8.21
CA GLN A 167 -15.55 10.93 -9.26
C GLN A 167 -14.91 12.28 -9.58
N SER A 168 -14.57 13.07 -8.57
CA SER A 168 -13.92 14.38 -8.75
C SER A 168 -12.55 14.27 -9.42
N LEU A 169 -11.79 13.21 -9.14
CA LEU A 169 -10.54 12.92 -9.86
C LEU A 169 -10.81 12.64 -11.34
N GLY A 170 -11.81 11.82 -11.67
CA GLY A 170 -12.15 11.45 -13.05
C GLY A 170 -12.74 12.61 -13.88
N GLU A 171 -13.52 13.48 -13.24
CA GLU A 171 -14.02 14.72 -13.87
C GLU A 171 -12.89 15.73 -14.09
N GLY A 172 -11.94 15.82 -13.15
CA GLY A 172 -10.83 16.74 -13.20
C GLY A 172 -9.72 16.38 -14.19
N ASP A 173 -9.38 15.09 -14.31
CA ASP A 173 -8.42 14.58 -15.28
C ASP A 173 -8.92 13.23 -15.84
N LYS A 174 -9.17 13.18 -17.16
CA LYS A 174 -9.63 11.97 -17.86
C LYS A 174 -8.70 10.76 -17.67
N PHE A 175 -7.44 10.99 -17.26
CA PHE A 175 -6.53 9.95 -16.81
C PHE A 175 -7.13 9.06 -15.71
N PHE A 176 -7.98 9.63 -14.85
CA PHE A 176 -8.71 8.95 -13.78
C PHE A 176 -10.18 8.65 -14.14
N SER A 177 -10.53 8.60 -15.43
CA SER A 177 -11.90 8.26 -15.84
C SER A 177 -12.22 6.78 -15.60
N ASN A 178 -13.51 6.50 -15.32
CA ASN A 178 -14.06 5.15 -15.17
C ASN A 178 -13.44 4.33 -14.02
N LEU A 179 -13.14 4.98 -12.88
CA LEU A 179 -12.72 4.26 -11.67
C LEU A 179 -13.90 3.52 -11.05
N THR A 180 -13.69 2.25 -10.72
CA THR A 180 -14.64 1.46 -9.95
C THR A 180 -14.29 1.60 -8.47
N HIS A 181 -15.30 1.88 -7.65
CA HIS A 181 -15.14 1.91 -6.20
C HIS A 181 -15.35 0.53 -5.60
N PHE A 182 -14.42 0.10 -4.74
CA PHE A 182 -14.49 -1.16 -3.99
C PHE A 182 -14.89 -0.86 -2.53
N PRO A 183 -16.18 -0.99 -2.17
CA PRO A 183 -16.65 -0.60 -0.84
C PRO A 183 -16.09 -1.51 0.25
N LYS A 184 -15.85 -0.89 1.41
CA LYS A 184 -15.30 -1.56 2.59
C LYS A 184 -16.24 -1.54 3.80
N THR A 185 -17.32 -0.77 3.71
CA THR A 185 -18.33 -0.64 4.79
C THR A 185 -17.71 -0.17 6.11
N TYR A 186 -16.68 0.67 6.01
CA TYR A 186 -16.05 1.26 7.18
C TYR A 186 -17.01 2.20 7.91
N ASP A 187 -16.85 2.27 9.22
CA ASP A 187 -17.48 3.28 10.06
C ASP A 187 -16.48 4.39 10.42
N TRP A 188 -16.96 5.61 10.57
CA TRP A 188 -16.12 6.76 10.89
C TRP A 188 -15.43 6.64 12.25
N ASP A 189 -16.11 6.08 13.24
CA ASP A 189 -15.57 5.93 14.58
C ASP A 189 -14.42 4.92 14.59
N GLY A 190 -14.61 3.78 13.90
CA GLY A 190 -13.55 2.78 13.73
C GLY A 190 -12.33 3.36 12.99
N LEU A 191 -12.55 4.03 11.85
CA LEU A 191 -11.46 4.66 11.10
C LEU A 191 -10.71 5.69 11.94
N LYS A 192 -11.44 6.53 12.69
CA LYS A 192 -10.82 7.52 13.56
C LYS A 192 -9.91 6.84 14.58
N HIS A 193 -10.39 5.84 15.32
CA HIS A 193 -9.58 5.18 16.34
C HIS A 193 -8.38 4.45 15.74
N PHE A 194 -8.57 3.72 14.64
CA PHE A 194 -7.49 3.01 13.96
C PHE A 194 -6.42 3.97 13.40
N TYR A 195 -6.82 5.03 12.71
CA TYR A 195 -5.86 5.98 12.14
C TYR A 195 -5.23 6.90 13.21
N GLN A 196 -5.90 7.14 14.34
CA GLN A 196 -5.26 7.76 15.50
C GLN A 196 -4.22 6.85 16.14
N TRP A 197 -4.49 5.55 16.23
CA TRP A 197 -3.51 4.56 16.64
C TRP A 197 -2.30 4.52 15.68
N ARG A 198 -2.53 4.54 14.36
CA ARG A 198 -1.48 4.62 13.32
C ARG A 198 -0.59 5.85 13.44
N LEU A 199 -1.13 6.97 13.88
CA LEU A 199 -0.40 8.23 14.05
C LEU A 199 0.47 8.25 15.32
N LYS A 200 0.30 7.29 16.24
CA LYS A 200 1.20 7.15 17.39
C LYS A 200 2.59 6.72 16.89
N GLN A 201 3.63 7.19 17.57
CA GLN A 201 4.98 6.71 17.33
C GLN A 201 5.07 5.23 17.73
N VAL A 202 5.64 4.41 16.84
CA VAL A 202 5.88 2.99 17.14
C VAL A 202 6.85 2.86 18.32
N PRO A 203 6.43 2.20 19.43
CA PRO A 203 7.31 1.98 20.57
C PRO A 203 8.50 1.08 20.25
N VAL A 204 9.52 1.10 21.10
CA VAL A 204 10.66 0.17 20.98
C VAL A 204 10.18 -1.26 21.30
N PRO A 205 10.51 -2.28 20.47
CA PRO A 205 10.14 -3.67 20.73
C PRO A 205 10.58 -4.18 22.10
N ASN A 206 9.89 -5.20 22.63
CA ASN A 206 10.16 -5.82 23.94
C ASN A 206 10.03 -4.86 25.14
N THR A 207 9.22 -3.82 25.03
CA THR A 207 8.88 -2.90 26.15
C THR A 207 7.42 -3.02 26.54
N SER A 208 7.05 -2.58 27.75
CA SER A 208 5.64 -2.53 28.16
C SER A 208 4.79 -1.65 27.25
N ALA A 209 5.37 -0.57 26.70
CA ALA A 209 4.72 0.28 25.72
C ALA A 209 4.45 -0.46 24.40
N TRP A 210 5.32 -1.37 23.98
CA TRP A 210 5.13 -2.21 22.80
C TRP A 210 3.98 -3.20 22.97
N GLU A 211 3.92 -3.90 24.11
CA GLU A 211 2.80 -4.80 24.42
C GLU A 211 1.47 -4.05 24.48
N ALA A 212 1.42 -2.93 25.20
CA ALA A 212 0.22 -2.08 25.25
C ALA A 212 -0.21 -1.62 23.84
N HIS A 213 0.74 -1.32 22.96
CA HIS A 213 0.45 -0.91 21.59
C HIS A 213 -0.12 -2.05 20.72
N LYS A 214 0.29 -3.30 20.97
CA LYS A 214 -0.31 -4.51 20.36
C LYS A 214 -1.72 -4.78 20.91
N ASP A 215 -1.90 -4.66 22.22
CA ASP A 215 -3.19 -4.85 22.89
C ASP A 215 -4.24 -3.86 22.38
N GLU A 216 -3.83 -2.60 22.12
CA GLU A 216 -4.69 -1.61 21.49
C GLU A 216 -5.18 -2.06 20.10
N LEU A 217 -4.35 -2.68 19.26
CA LEU A 217 -4.79 -3.23 17.97
C LEU A 217 -5.77 -4.38 18.13
N GLU A 218 -5.54 -5.27 19.09
CA GLU A 218 -6.44 -6.39 19.35
C GLU A 218 -7.81 -5.89 19.81
N ALA A 219 -7.85 -4.90 20.70
CA ALA A 219 -9.08 -4.25 21.11
C ALA A 219 -9.80 -3.59 19.92
N LEU A 220 -9.07 -2.94 19.00
CA LEU A 220 -9.63 -2.37 17.78
C LEU A 220 -10.20 -3.44 16.84
N LEU A 221 -9.53 -4.59 16.71
CA LEU A 221 -10.01 -5.69 15.87
C LEU A 221 -11.33 -6.26 16.38
N ILE A 222 -11.46 -6.41 17.70
CA ILE A 222 -12.69 -6.87 18.36
C ILE A 222 -13.82 -5.84 18.17
N SER A 223 -13.50 -4.56 18.36
CA SER A 223 -14.50 -3.47 18.34
C SER A 223 -14.95 -3.10 16.92
N TYR A 224 -14.06 -3.23 15.93
CA TYR A 224 -14.30 -2.81 14.55
C TYR A 224 -13.89 -3.90 13.54
N PRO A 225 -14.62 -5.03 13.43
CA PRO A 225 -14.28 -6.13 12.53
C PRO A 225 -14.21 -5.75 11.04
N SER A 226 -14.86 -4.67 10.62
CA SER A 226 -14.75 -4.15 9.24
C SER A 226 -13.34 -3.66 8.89
N LEU A 227 -12.50 -3.37 9.88
CA LEU A 227 -11.10 -2.98 9.72
C LEU A 227 -10.13 -4.17 9.82
N ALA A 228 -10.64 -5.41 9.89
CA ALA A 228 -9.81 -6.59 10.15
C ALA A 228 -8.62 -6.71 9.20
N SER A 229 -8.81 -6.56 7.88
CA SER A 229 -7.71 -6.66 6.92
C SER A 229 -6.60 -5.63 7.20
N SER A 230 -6.97 -4.36 7.41
CA SER A 230 -6.00 -3.30 7.74
C SER A 230 -5.30 -3.56 9.07
N ILE A 231 -6.02 -3.97 10.10
CA ILE A 231 -5.45 -4.24 11.42
C ILE A 231 -4.49 -5.43 11.36
N GLN A 232 -4.88 -6.52 10.70
CA GLN A 232 -4.05 -7.71 10.53
C GLN A 232 -2.76 -7.39 9.75
N PHE A 233 -2.83 -6.54 8.72
CA PHE A 233 -1.65 -6.06 8.03
C PHE A 233 -0.65 -5.38 8.99
N TYR A 234 -1.10 -4.46 9.83
CA TYR A 234 -0.21 -3.78 10.77
C TYR A 234 0.26 -4.67 11.93
N ARG A 235 -0.54 -5.65 12.38
CA ARG A 235 -0.07 -6.69 13.32
C ARG A 235 1.10 -7.48 12.72
N ALA A 236 1.01 -7.84 11.45
CA ALA A 236 2.12 -8.51 10.76
C ALA A 236 3.37 -7.63 10.68
N VAL A 237 3.21 -6.34 10.37
CA VAL A 237 4.33 -5.36 10.39
C VAL A 237 5.00 -5.31 11.76
N MET A 238 4.21 -5.25 12.84
CA MET A 238 4.76 -5.26 14.20
C MET A 238 5.54 -6.54 14.49
N LEU A 239 4.98 -7.71 14.17
CA LEU A 239 5.65 -9.01 14.37
C LEU A 239 6.98 -9.09 13.61
N ILE A 240 7.05 -8.54 12.38
CA ILE A 240 8.30 -8.48 11.61
C ILE A 240 9.32 -7.56 12.27
N ILE A 241 8.90 -6.39 12.76
CA ILE A 241 9.78 -5.46 13.48
C ILE A 241 10.32 -6.10 14.77
N GLU A 242 9.45 -6.79 15.52
CA GLU A 242 9.78 -7.47 16.77
C GLU A 242 10.79 -8.61 16.56
N SER A 243 10.65 -9.34 15.44
CA SER A 243 11.52 -10.45 15.07
C SER A 243 13.01 -10.06 15.03
N ARG A 244 13.34 -8.78 14.81
CA ARG A 244 14.71 -8.24 14.80
C ARG A 244 15.46 -8.32 16.13
N VAL A 245 14.71 -8.30 17.23
CA VAL A 245 15.26 -8.14 18.59
C VAL A 245 15.16 -9.47 19.36
N LEU A 246 14.56 -10.50 18.75
CA LEU A 246 14.26 -11.77 19.37
C LEU A 246 15.10 -12.91 18.76
N GLU A 247 16.31 -13.10 19.30
CA GLU A 247 17.07 -14.36 19.13
C GLU A 247 16.81 -15.23 20.37
N PRO A 248 16.34 -16.50 20.26
CA PRO A 248 16.09 -17.33 19.07
C PRO A 248 14.61 -17.33 18.57
N ALA A 249 13.74 -16.45 19.07
CA ALA A 249 12.30 -16.43 18.75
C ALA A 249 11.91 -15.75 17.41
N LEU A 250 12.89 -15.56 16.52
CA LEU A 250 12.73 -15.02 15.15
C LEU A 250 11.68 -15.80 14.34
N VAL A 251 11.78 -17.14 14.30
CA VAL A 251 10.92 -17.98 13.44
C VAL A 251 9.46 -17.99 13.90
N PRO A 252 9.14 -18.17 15.20
CA PRO A 252 7.76 -18.05 15.68
C PRO A 252 7.09 -16.71 15.36
N ALA A 253 7.79 -15.58 15.56
CA ALA A 253 7.24 -14.26 15.25
C ALA A 253 6.94 -14.12 13.74
N LEU A 254 7.85 -14.60 12.89
CA LEU A 254 7.63 -14.60 11.45
C LEU A 254 6.47 -15.52 11.04
N ASN A 255 6.27 -16.68 11.68
CA ASN A 255 5.13 -17.59 11.46
C ASN A 255 3.79 -16.92 11.77
N SER A 256 3.73 -16.19 12.89
CA SER A 256 2.57 -15.38 13.24
C SER A 256 2.34 -14.27 12.22
N ALA A 257 3.41 -13.60 11.75
CA ALA A 257 3.29 -12.53 10.75
C ALA A 257 2.69 -13.03 9.44
N GLU A 258 3.14 -14.19 8.93
CA GLU A 258 2.55 -14.82 7.74
C GLU A 258 1.06 -15.12 7.93
N THR A 259 0.68 -15.64 9.11
CA THR A 259 -0.72 -15.95 9.42
C THR A 259 -1.61 -14.69 9.36
N GLU A 260 -1.14 -13.59 9.94
CA GLU A 260 -1.83 -12.29 9.90
C GLU A 260 -1.93 -11.76 8.47
N ILE A 261 -0.87 -11.85 7.66
CA ILE A 261 -0.89 -11.40 6.26
C ILE A 261 -1.89 -12.22 5.44
N LEU A 262 -1.84 -13.55 5.55
CA LEU A 262 -2.76 -14.44 4.83
C LEU A 262 -4.22 -14.20 5.24
N ALA A 263 -4.48 -13.82 6.51
CA ALA A 263 -5.80 -13.43 6.95
C ALA A 263 -6.25 -12.11 6.31
N ALA A 264 -5.36 -11.10 6.25
CA ALA A 264 -5.64 -9.81 5.63
C ALA A 264 -5.92 -9.94 4.12
N MET A 265 -5.20 -10.83 3.44
CA MET A 265 -5.34 -11.11 2.01
C MET A 265 -6.68 -11.75 1.64
N LYS A 266 -7.40 -12.39 2.57
CA LYS A 266 -8.73 -12.98 2.26
C LYS A 266 -9.72 -11.94 1.76
N GLN A 267 -9.58 -10.69 2.21
CA GLN A 267 -10.42 -9.59 1.77
C GLN A 267 -9.88 -8.93 0.50
N HIS A 268 -8.55 -8.77 0.39
CA HIS A 268 -7.89 -8.10 -0.74
C HIS A 268 -6.68 -8.89 -1.25
N PRO A 269 -6.92 -10.00 -1.99
CA PRO A 269 -5.83 -10.83 -2.51
C PRO A 269 -4.97 -10.08 -3.53
N ASP A 270 -5.55 -9.12 -4.24
CA ASP A 270 -4.86 -8.35 -5.29
C ASP A 270 -4.09 -7.13 -4.77
N ASN A 271 -3.91 -7.01 -3.45
CA ASN A 271 -3.10 -5.94 -2.88
C ASN A 271 -1.61 -6.35 -2.82
N SER A 272 -0.80 -5.72 -3.67
CA SER A 272 0.65 -5.91 -3.78
C SER A 272 1.41 -5.78 -2.46
N GLU A 273 1.00 -4.89 -1.53
CA GLU A 273 1.72 -4.70 -0.26
C GLU A 273 1.71 -5.97 0.61
N HIS A 274 0.63 -6.76 0.58
CA HIS A 274 0.59 -8.05 1.29
C HIS A 274 1.62 -9.03 0.71
N HIS A 275 1.72 -9.10 -0.62
CA HIS A 275 2.69 -9.97 -1.29
C HIS A 275 4.14 -9.51 -1.07
N THR A 276 4.40 -8.20 -1.05
CA THR A 276 5.71 -7.66 -0.69
C THR A 276 6.08 -8.01 0.76
N LEU A 277 5.12 -7.96 1.69
CA LEU A 277 5.36 -8.32 3.09
C LEU A 277 5.56 -9.84 3.27
N LEU A 278 4.81 -10.69 2.56
CA LEU A 278 5.05 -12.14 2.53
C LEU A 278 6.44 -12.45 1.96
N SER A 279 6.83 -11.76 0.87
CA SER A 279 8.16 -11.92 0.31
C SER A 279 9.25 -11.60 1.33
N LEU A 280 9.06 -10.56 2.14
CA LEU A 280 9.99 -10.22 3.22
C LEU A 280 10.05 -11.33 4.27
N VAL A 281 8.90 -11.83 4.72
CA VAL A 281 8.82 -12.92 5.72
C VAL A 281 9.59 -14.15 5.24
N HIS A 282 9.32 -14.63 4.02
CA HIS A 282 10.01 -15.79 3.46
C HIS A 282 11.51 -15.52 3.25
N TYR A 283 11.89 -14.31 2.85
CA TYR A 283 13.29 -13.93 2.73
C TYR A 283 14.01 -14.05 4.08
N LEU A 284 13.43 -13.50 5.15
CA LEU A 284 13.98 -13.56 6.51
C LEU A 284 14.09 -15.00 7.05
N ARG A 285 13.17 -15.89 6.66
CA ARG A 285 13.23 -17.33 6.99
C ARG A 285 14.19 -18.14 6.11
N ARG A 286 14.87 -17.51 5.15
CA ARG A 286 15.75 -18.17 4.15
C ARG A 286 15.00 -19.15 3.26
N GLU A 287 13.82 -18.75 2.81
CA GLU A 287 12.95 -19.49 1.89
C GLU A 287 12.93 -18.83 0.49
N PRO A 288 14.03 -18.88 -0.28
CA PRO A 288 14.23 -18.02 -1.46
C PRO A 288 13.22 -18.27 -2.59
N LEU A 289 12.73 -19.51 -2.73
CA LEU A 289 11.72 -19.84 -3.74
C LEU A 289 10.40 -19.09 -3.48
N PHE A 290 9.91 -19.15 -2.25
CA PHE A 290 8.68 -18.49 -1.84
C PHE A 290 8.84 -16.97 -1.84
N ALA A 291 9.97 -16.46 -1.33
CA ALA A 291 10.28 -15.04 -1.37
C ALA A 291 10.28 -14.49 -2.80
N LYS A 292 10.99 -15.15 -3.72
CA LYS A 292 11.01 -14.79 -5.15
C LYS A 292 9.62 -14.80 -5.77
N GLN A 293 8.81 -15.82 -5.47
CA GLN A 293 7.46 -15.95 -6.01
C GLN A 293 6.57 -14.79 -5.55
N GLN A 294 6.57 -14.48 -4.26
CA GLN A 294 5.75 -13.41 -3.70
C GLN A 294 6.20 -12.03 -4.19
N ALA A 295 7.50 -11.78 -4.29
CA ALA A 295 8.05 -10.56 -4.88
C ALA A 295 7.62 -10.38 -6.35
N ASN A 296 7.61 -11.47 -7.12
CA ASN A 296 7.17 -11.42 -8.51
C ASN A 296 5.66 -11.11 -8.62
N ILE A 297 4.83 -11.73 -7.77
CA ILE A 297 3.38 -11.44 -7.73
C ILE A 297 3.15 -9.97 -7.35
N ALA A 298 3.83 -9.46 -6.32
CA ALA A 298 3.74 -8.06 -5.92
C ALA A 298 4.07 -7.10 -7.07
N ASN A 299 5.17 -7.35 -7.79
CA ASN A 299 5.57 -6.53 -8.94
C ASN A 299 4.63 -6.67 -10.14
N GLN A 300 3.92 -7.79 -10.29
CA GLN A 300 2.86 -7.93 -11.30
C GLN A 300 1.62 -7.11 -10.94
N LEU A 301 1.19 -7.18 -9.67
CA LEU A 301 0.03 -6.46 -9.13
C LEU A 301 0.26 -4.95 -9.03
N ASN A 302 1.49 -4.52 -8.79
CA ASN A 302 1.88 -3.12 -8.77
C ASN A 302 3.29 -2.97 -9.34
N PRO A 303 3.39 -2.89 -10.69
CA PRO A 303 4.67 -2.68 -11.34
C PRO A 303 5.33 -1.43 -10.77
N ARG A 304 6.64 -1.44 -10.58
CA ARG A 304 7.39 -0.33 -9.97
C ARG A 304 7.22 -0.20 -8.44
N ASP A 305 6.66 -1.19 -7.75
CA ASP A 305 6.94 -1.35 -6.32
C ASP A 305 8.44 -1.62 -6.14
N GLY A 306 9.16 -0.60 -5.66
CA GLY A 306 10.61 -0.67 -5.48
C GLY A 306 11.04 -1.75 -4.48
N MET A 307 10.24 -2.02 -3.46
CA MET A 307 10.58 -2.99 -2.43
C MET A 307 10.43 -4.43 -2.92
N SER A 308 9.36 -4.71 -3.68
CA SER A 308 9.22 -6.00 -4.36
C SER A 308 10.41 -6.30 -5.30
N LEU A 309 10.92 -5.29 -6.01
CA LEU A 309 12.09 -5.44 -6.89
C LEU A 309 13.38 -5.67 -6.12
N ILE A 310 13.56 -5.01 -4.98
CA ILE A 310 14.69 -5.26 -4.07
C ILE A 310 14.65 -6.71 -3.58
N LEU A 311 13.52 -7.14 -3.02
CA LEU A 311 13.35 -8.51 -2.51
C LEU A 311 13.51 -9.55 -3.62
N TYR A 312 13.02 -9.27 -4.83
CA TYR A 312 13.27 -10.13 -5.99
C TYR A 312 14.76 -10.22 -6.32
N GLY A 313 15.47 -9.09 -6.37
CA GLY A 313 16.91 -9.04 -6.64
C GLY A 313 17.74 -9.80 -5.60
N LEU A 314 17.41 -9.65 -4.32
CA LEU A 314 18.06 -10.35 -3.20
C LEU A 314 17.82 -11.87 -3.23
N THR A 315 16.70 -12.34 -3.82
CA THR A 315 16.30 -13.76 -3.80
C THR A 315 16.75 -14.57 -5.02
N ILE A 316 16.98 -13.95 -6.18
CA ILE A 316 17.26 -14.68 -7.43
C ILE A 316 18.67 -15.30 -7.54
N GLY A 317 19.60 -14.98 -6.63
CA GLY A 317 20.71 -15.83 -6.18
C GLY A 317 21.66 -16.52 -7.18
N GLN A 318 21.54 -16.38 -8.51
CA GLN A 318 22.28 -17.22 -9.47
C GLN A 318 23.16 -16.47 -10.46
N THR A 319 22.99 -15.15 -10.63
CA THR A 319 24.02 -14.29 -11.23
C THR A 319 24.04 -12.96 -10.47
N PRO A 320 25.18 -12.59 -9.84
CA PRO A 320 25.29 -11.33 -9.10
C PRO A 320 24.83 -10.12 -9.94
N GLN A 321 25.17 -10.14 -11.23
CA GLN A 321 24.87 -9.06 -12.17
C GLN A 321 23.37 -8.85 -12.43
N ALA A 322 22.55 -9.92 -12.46
CA ALA A 322 21.11 -9.81 -12.68
C ALA A 322 20.39 -9.34 -11.41
N GLY A 323 20.75 -9.90 -10.24
CA GLY A 323 20.23 -9.48 -8.93
C GLY A 323 20.48 -8.00 -8.66
N ASP A 324 21.73 -7.55 -8.87
CA ASP A 324 22.15 -6.16 -8.69
C ASP A 324 21.34 -5.19 -9.54
N ALA A 325 20.98 -5.56 -10.76
CA ALA A 325 20.17 -4.71 -11.65
C ALA A 325 18.76 -4.46 -11.08
N PHE A 326 18.15 -5.50 -10.49
CA PHE A 326 16.84 -5.37 -9.83
C PHE A 326 16.93 -4.56 -8.54
N VAL A 327 17.94 -4.81 -7.70
CA VAL A 327 18.16 -4.04 -6.47
C VAL A 327 18.39 -2.56 -6.79
N ARG A 328 19.29 -2.23 -7.73
CA ARG A 328 19.55 -0.85 -8.16
C ARG A 328 18.31 -0.17 -8.72
N ARG A 329 17.49 -0.90 -9.48
CA ARG A 329 16.22 -0.38 -10.00
C ARG A 329 15.21 -0.14 -8.87
N GLY A 330 15.13 -1.07 -7.92
CA GLY A 330 14.26 -0.96 -6.75
C GLY A 330 14.65 0.22 -5.86
N LEU A 331 15.93 0.42 -5.57
CA LEU A 331 16.45 1.58 -4.83
C LEU A 331 16.16 2.92 -5.52
N LYS A 332 16.13 2.97 -6.86
CA LYS A 332 15.69 4.19 -7.58
C LYS A 332 14.20 4.50 -7.38
N LEU A 333 13.37 3.48 -7.18
CA LEU A 333 11.93 3.61 -6.96
C LEU A 333 11.58 3.77 -5.47
N TYR A 334 12.45 3.27 -4.61
CA TYR A 334 12.36 3.30 -3.15
C TYR A 334 13.70 3.78 -2.56
N PRO A 335 13.98 5.10 -2.61
CA PRO A 335 15.29 5.64 -2.21
C PRO A 335 15.49 5.71 -0.69
N PHE A 336 14.50 5.30 0.11
CA PHE A 336 14.46 5.54 1.55
C PHE A 336 14.76 4.28 2.40
N VAL A 337 15.29 3.19 1.82
CA VAL A 337 15.53 1.94 2.60
C VAL A 337 16.45 2.19 3.80
N THR A 338 17.45 3.03 3.60
CA THR A 338 18.48 3.33 4.61
C THR A 338 18.07 4.48 5.54
N GLU A 339 16.96 5.17 5.25
CA GLU A 339 16.49 6.30 6.05
C GLU A 339 15.51 5.84 7.13
N PRO A 340 15.71 6.24 8.40
CA PRO A 340 14.81 5.86 9.49
C PRO A 340 13.35 6.26 9.18
N SER A 341 12.41 5.43 9.58
CA SER A 341 10.98 5.77 9.52
C SER A 341 10.67 6.79 10.60
N THR A 342 10.17 7.96 10.21
CA THR A 342 9.77 9.02 11.15
C THR A 342 8.66 8.55 12.10
N ASP A 343 7.83 7.63 11.63
CA ASP A 343 6.70 7.02 12.33
C ASP A 343 7.00 5.59 12.86
N GLY A 344 8.14 5.01 12.50
CA GLY A 344 8.61 3.69 12.95
C GLY A 344 7.94 2.48 12.26
N TRP A 345 7.06 2.69 11.29
CA TRP A 345 6.23 1.63 10.70
C TRP A 345 6.88 0.81 9.59
N GLN A 346 8.13 1.08 9.23
CA GLN A 346 8.77 0.45 8.07
C GLN A 346 9.44 -0.89 8.41
N PRO A 347 8.88 -2.03 7.95
CA PRO A 347 9.42 -3.36 8.26
C PRO A 347 10.73 -3.66 7.51
N TYR A 348 11.04 -2.91 6.45
CA TYR A 348 12.13 -3.21 5.52
C TYR A 348 13.53 -2.80 6.03
N HIS A 349 13.64 -2.11 7.17
CA HIS A 349 14.94 -1.79 7.78
C HIS A 349 15.77 -3.04 8.14
N VAL A 350 15.12 -4.21 8.21
CA VAL A 350 15.79 -5.50 8.36
C VAL A 350 16.74 -5.83 7.21
N LEU A 351 16.47 -5.29 6.02
CA LEU A 351 17.25 -5.56 4.81
C LEU A 351 18.51 -4.71 4.67
N ILE A 352 18.74 -3.71 5.54
CA ILE A 352 19.86 -2.76 5.39
C ILE A 352 21.22 -3.46 5.37
N LYS A 353 21.37 -4.58 6.08
CA LYS A 353 22.63 -5.34 6.07
C LYS A 353 22.90 -6.06 4.75
N ASP A 354 21.85 -6.23 3.93
CA ASP A 354 21.87 -7.00 2.70
C ASP A 354 21.88 -6.10 1.43
N LEU A 355 21.88 -4.77 1.62
CA LEU A 355 21.83 -3.74 0.57
C LEU A 355 23.09 -2.87 0.60
#